data_AF-A0A398BBL4-F1
#
_entry.id   AF-A0A398BBL4-F1
#
_cell.length_a   1.000
_cell.length_b   1.000
_cell.length_c   1.000
_cell.angle_alpha   90.00
_cell.angle_beta   90.00
_cell.angle_gamma   90.00
#
_symmetry.space_group_name_H-M   'P 1'
#
loop_
_entity.id
_entity.type
_entity.pdbx_description
1 polymer ?
#
loop_
_entity_poly.entity_id
_entity_poly.type
_entity_poly.pdbx_seq_one_letter_code
_entity_poly.pdbx_strand_id
1 'polypeptide(L)'
;MNLAIIKEVIARIKLDTGVQIVKGNTIAPQPARPFGIYNLTSPYIKGRGRGAVTQYKEGTSIFEKRTEQYKFTISFSFYAGNVETTIESAYKVHQWFLFLGQGFIRDKNMAVVSVGNIQDRTTFLVDEYEYKHGFDVQLRATSEQIRQLAETIETINIGGI
;
A
#
# COMPACT_ATOMS: atom_id res chain seq x y z
N MET A 1 6.03 3.83 5.63
CA MET A 1 5.10 3.54 4.51
C MET A 1 4.80 4.84 3.78
N ASN A 2 4.96 4.87 2.45
CA ASN A 2 4.67 6.07 1.65
C ASN A 2 3.21 6.08 1.19
N LEU A 3 2.37 6.88 1.85
CA LEU A 3 0.94 6.98 1.55
C LEU A 3 0.64 7.65 0.19
N ALA A 4 1.58 8.43 -0.36
CA ALA A 4 1.40 9.06 -1.66
C ALA A 4 1.36 8.03 -2.79
N ILE A 5 2.21 7.00 -2.71
CA ILE A 5 2.26 5.90 -3.69
C ILE A 5 0.91 5.17 -3.76
N ILE A 6 0.23 4.98 -2.63
CA ILE A 6 -1.09 4.33 -2.61
C ILE A 6 -2.10 5.18 -3.38
N LYS A 7 -2.10 6.51 -3.21
CA LYS A 7 -2.98 7.40 -3.98
C LYS A 7 -2.69 7.31 -5.49
N GLU A 8 -1.42 7.19 -5.88
CA GLU A 8 -1.03 7.00 -7.28
C GLU A 8 -1.52 5.65 -7.83
N VAL A 9 -1.44 4.56 -7.05
CA VAL A 9 -2.01 3.25 -7.43
C VAL A 9 -3.52 3.37 -7.64
N ILE A 10 -4.24 4.00 -6.73
CA ILE A 10 -5.69 4.19 -6.85
C ILE A 10 -6.04 5.04 -8.08
N ALA A 11 -5.31 6.13 -8.32
CA ALA A 11 -5.49 6.96 -9.50
C ALA A 11 -5.23 6.18 -10.79
N ARG A 12 -4.19 5.33 -10.80
CA ARG A 12 -3.85 4.51 -11.96
C ARG A 12 -4.88 3.43 -12.24
N ILE A 13 -5.41 2.77 -11.20
CA ILE A 13 -6.52 1.82 -11.34
C ILE A 13 -7.73 2.50 -11.99
N LYS A 14 -8.10 3.71 -11.55
CA LYS A 14 -9.21 4.46 -12.15
C LYS A 14 -8.96 4.74 -13.64
N LEU A 15 -7.74 5.17 -14.00
CA LEU A 15 -7.37 5.45 -15.39
C LEU A 15 -7.46 4.19 -16.26
N ASP A 16 -6.95 3.06 -15.77
CA ASP A 16 -6.83 1.83 -16.57
C ASP A 16 -8.14 1.01 -16.62
N THR A 17 -8.98 1.10 -15.58
CA THR A 17 -10.18 0.25 -15.44
C THR A 17 -11.51 1.02 -15.53
N GLY A 18 -11.47 2.35 -15.41
CA GLY A 18 -12.65 3.20 -15.28
C GLY A 18 -13.35 3.12 -13.91
N VAL A 19 -12.93 2.24 -13.01
CA VAL A 19 -13.57 2.04 -11.70
C VAL A 19 -13.16 3.15 -10.75
N GLN A 20 -14.14 3.95 -10.30
CA GLN A 20 -13.89 4.96 -9.27
C GLN A 20 -13.69 4.31 -7.91
N ILE A 21 -12.55 4.55 -7.27
CA ILE A 21 -12.26 4.05 -5.92
C ILE A 21 -11.91 5.23 -5.01
N VAL A 22 -12.53 5.28 -3.84
CA VAL A 22 -12.28 6.31 -2.81
C VAL A 22 -11.76 5.69 -1.51
N LYS A 23 -11.20 6.52 -0.62
CA LYS A 23 -10.75 6.04 0.69
C LYS A 23 -11.98 5.68 1.54
N GLY A 24 -11.98 4.50 2.15
CA GLY A 24 -13.02 4.10 3.10
C GLY A 24 -12.82 4.74 4.49
N ASN A 25 -13.81 4.55 5.36
CA ASN A 25 -13.80 5.04 6.75
C ASN A 25 -13.60 6.56 6.85
N THR A 26 -14.31 7.31 6.00
CA THR A 26 -14.31 8.78 6.00
C THR A 26 -15.70 9.33 6.27
N ILE A 27 -15.77 10.53 6.86
CA ILE A 27 -17.01 11.28 7.04
C ILE A 27 -17.45 12.04 5.76
N ALA A 28 -16.67 11.95 4.68
CA ALA A 28 -17.00 12.60 3.42
C ALA A 28 -18.25 11.96 2.78
N PRO A 29 -19.05 12.73 2.03
CA PRO A 29 -20.19 12.19 1.28
C PRO A 29 -19.77 11.03 0.38
N GLN A 30 -20.57 9.97 0.35
CA GLN A 30 -20.32 8.84 -0.53
C GLN A 30 -20.55 9.24 -2.00
N PRO A 31 -19.71 8.76 -2.94
CA PRO A 31 -19.95 8.98 -4.36
C PRO A 31 -21.24 8.33 -4.85
N ALA A 32 -21.71 8.76 -6.02
CA ALA A 32 -22.75 8.03 -6.74
C ALA A 32 -22.25 6.63 -7.13
N ARG A 33 -23.14 5.64 -7.03
CA ARG A 33 -22.88 4.26 -7.46
C ARG A 33 -22.75 4.19 -9.00
N PRO A 34 -21.91 3.29 -9.56
CA PRO A 34 -21.04 2.34 -8.86
C PRO A 34 -19.72 2.97 -8.41
N PHE A 35 -19.23 2.57 -7.23
CA PHE A 35 -17.93 3.01 -6.72
C PHE A 35 -17.27 1.91 -5.87
N GLY A 36 -15.96 1.99 -5.73
CA GLY A 36 -15.17 1.19 -4.80
C GLY A 36 -14.69 2.00 -3.60
N ILE A 37 -14.40 1.31 -2.51
CA ILE A 37 -13.63 1.84 -1.39
C ILE A 37 -12.35 1.02 -1.23
N TYR A 38 -11.30 1.65 -0.74
CA TYR A 38 -10.11 0.96 -0.27
C TYR A 38 -9.83 1.30 1.20
N ASN A 39 -9.43 0.28 1.96
CA ASN A 39 -9.02 0.38 3.35
C ASN A 39 -7.65 -0.27 3.56
N LEU A 40 -6.74 0.42 4.25
CA LEU A 40 -5.48 -0.19 4.69
C LEU A 40 -5.72 -1.00 5.96
N THR A 41 -5.90 -2.32 5.82
CA THR A 41 -6.19 -3.23 6.93
C THR A 41 -4.93 -3.66 7.67
N SER A 42 -3.78 -3.66 6.99
CA SER A 42 -2.48 -3.94 7.60
C SER A 42 -1.45 -2.98 7.01
N PRO A 43 -1.23 -1.79 7.62
CA PRO A 43 -0.39 -0.74 7.03
C PRO A 43 1.10 -1.05 7.07
N TYR A 44 1.53 -1.95 7.96
CA TYR A 44 2.93 -2.38 8.04
C TYR A 44 3.02 -3.78 8.61
N ILE A 45 3.44 -4.71 7.78
CA ILE A 45 3.82 -6.07 8.15
C ILE A 45 5.32 -6.15 7.95
N LYS A 46 6.05 -6.28 9.06
CA LYS A 46 7.51 -6.30 9.06
C LYS A 46 8.04 -7.48 8.24
N GLY A 47 9.09 -7.25 7.47
CA GLY A 47 9.89 -8.32 6.86
C GLY A 47 10.68 -9.11 7.91
N ARG A 48 11.47 -10.08 7.45
CA ARG A 48 12.39 -10.83 8.34
C ARG A 48 13.61 -9.98 8.69
N GLY A 49 14.09 -10.12 9.93
CA GLY A 49 15.32 -9.47 10.40
C GLY A 49 15.18 -7.98 10.73
N ARG A 50 16.31 -7.28 10.80
CA ARG A 50 16.39 -5.83 11.12
C ARG A 50 16.51 -4.95 9.86
N GLY A 51 16.55 -5.53 8.67
CA GLY A 51 16.95 -4.83 7.44
C GLY A 51 18.46 -4.85 7.25
N ALA A 52 18.91 -4.65 6.01
CA ALA A 52 20.33 -4.57 5.68
C ALA A 52 20.83 -3.16 6.01
N VAL A 53 21.95 -3.08 6.71
CA VAL A 53 22.60 -1.82 7.07
C VAL A 53 23.92 -1.75 6.31
N THR A 54 24.11 -0.70 5.53
CA THR A 54 25.35 -0.42 4.80
C THR A 54 25.87 0.95 5.18
N GLN A 55 27.18 1.08 5.37
CA GLN A 55 27.81 2.37 5.58
C GLN A 55 28.49 2.83 4.29
N TYR A 56 28.43 4.13 4.01
CA TYR A 56 29.13 4.74 2.89
C TYR A 56 29.63 6.12 3.29
N LYS A 57 30.67 6.59 2.61
CA LYS A 57 31.28 7.89 2.86
C LYS A 57 30.91 8.84 1.72
N GLU A 58 30.51 10.05 2.07
CA GLU A 58 30.25 11.12 1.12
C GLU A 58 30.92 12.39 1.66
N GLY A 59 32.04 12.78 1.03
CA GLY A 59 32.93 13.81 1.56
C GLY A 59 33.62 13.38 2.86
N THR A 60 33.54 14.22 3.90
CA THR A 60 34.04 13.91 5.26
C THR A 60 33.04 13.12 6.11
N SER A 61 31.76 13.11 5.71
CA SER A 61 30.70 12.52 6.51
C SER A 61 30.52 11.03 6.22
N ILE A 62 30.29 10.26 7.29
CA ILE A 62 29.93 8.84 7.20
C ILE A 62 28.41 8.73 7.31
N PHE A 63 27.80 8.00 6.39
CA PHE A 63 26.37 7.74 6.38
C PHE A 63 26.10 6.26 6.59
N GLU A 64 24.98 5.96 7.22
CA GLU A 64 24.45 4.62 7.39
C GLU A 64 23.08 4.54 6.70
N LYS A 65 22.99 3.64 5.73
CA LYS A 65 21.78 3.34 4.98
C LYS A 65 21.19 2.02 5.47
N ARG A 66 19.97 2.07 5.97
CA ARG A 66 19.17 0.90 6.31
C ARG A 66 18.12 0.65 5.22
N THR A 67 18.17 -0.53 4.62
CA THR A 67 17.22 -0.99 3.61
C THR A 67 16.37 -2.12 4.19
N GLU A 68 15.05 -1.96 4.15
CA GLU A 68 14.11 -2.98 4.60
C GLU A 68 12.98 -3.23 3.60
N GLN A 69 12.46 -4.45 3.58
CA GLN A 69 11.22 -4.77 2.90
C GLN A 69 10.10 -4.90 3.94
N TYR A 70 8.96 -4.30 3.64
CA TYR A 70 7.74 -4.44 4.41
C TYR A 70 6.59 -4.79 3.49
N LYS A 71 5.57 -5.42 4.06
CA LYS A 71 4.32 -5.68 3.35
C LYS A 71 3.21 -4.83 3.92
N PHE A 72 2.16 -4.62 3.14
CA PHE A 72 0.94 -4.01 3.59
C PHE A 72 -0.25 -4.59 2.83
N THR A 73 -1.42 -4.57 3.44
CA THR A 73 -2.65 -5.11 2.86
C THR A 73 -3.64 -3.99 2.62
N ILE A 74 -4.16 -3.92 1.40
CA ILE A 74 -5.28 -3.06 1.01
C ILE A 74 -6.50 -3.95 0.79
N SER A 75 -7.58 -3.67 1.50
CA SER A 75 -8.88 -4.29 1.25
C SER A 75 -9.71 -3.41 0.34
N PHE A 76 -10.23 -3.99 -0.74
CA PHE A 76 -11.11 -3.32 -1.69
C PHE A 76 -12.55 -3.81 -1.51
N SER A 77 -13.51 -2.92 -1.69
CA SER A 77 -14.92 -3.31 -1.76
C SER A 77 -15.70 -2.40 -2.69
N PHE A 78 -16.56 -2.99 -3.51
CA PHE A 78 -17.24 -2.33 -4.61
C PHE A 78 -18.74 -2.38 -4.41
N TYR A 79 -19.39 -1.24 -4.57
CA TYR A 79 -20.80 -0.98 -4.31
C TYR A 79 -21.51 -0.62 -5.60
N ALA A 80 -22.72 -1.15 -5.79
CA ALA A 80 -23.56 -0.84 -6.93
C ALA A 80 -25.05 -1.05 -6.58
N GLY A 81 -25.94 -0.80 -7.55
CA GLY A 81 -27.37 -1.07 -7.41
C GLY A 81 -27.76 -2.53 -7.63
N ASN A 82 -26.85 -3.35 -8.16
CA ASN A 82 -27.06 -4.79 -8.41
C ASN A 82 -25.75 -5.57 -8.22
N VAL A 83 -25.89 -6.89 -8.08
CA VAL A 83 -24.79 -7.82 -7.80
C VAL A 83 -23.81 -7.88 -8.97
N GLU A 84 -24.30 -7.97 -10.20
CA GLU A 84 -23.50 -8.10 -11.42
C GLU A 84 -22.49 -6.96 -11.54
N THR A 85 -22.93 -5.72 -11.32
CA THR A 85 -22.06 -4.54 -11.42
C THR A 85 -21.00 -4.51 -10.31
N THR A 86 -21.32 -5.01 -9.10
CA THR A 86 -20.32 -5.13 -8.04
C THR A 86 -19.25 -6.17 -8.37
N ILE A 87 -19.66 -7.31 -8.93
CA ILE A 87 -18.75 -8.38 -9.37
C ILE A 87 -17.86 -7.89 -10.51
N GLU A 88 -18.43 -7.25 -11.54
CA GLU A 88 -17.67 -6.71 -12.66
C GLU A 88 -16.64 -5.67 -12.22
N SER A 89 -17.02 -4.75 -11.31
CA SER A 89 -16.12 -3.74 -10.77
C SER A 89 -14.98 -4.39 -9.98
N ALA A 90 -15.30 -5.37 -9.12
CA ALA A 90 -14.30 -6.12 -8.39
C ALA A 90 -13.36 -6.88 -9.33
N TYR A 91 -13.92 -7.54 -10.36
CA TYR A 91 -13.16 -8.33 -11.32
C TYR A 91 -12.18 -7.49 -12.13
N LYS A 92 -12.60 -6.32 -12.64
CA LYS A 92 -11.71 -5.40 -13.38
C LYS A 92 -10.48 -5.00 -12.56
N VAL A 93 -10.69 -4.62 -11.31
CA VAL A 93 -9.60 -4.20 -10.42
C VAL A 93 -8.75 -5.40 -9.98
N HIS A 94 -9.37 -6.56 -9.78
CA HIS A 94 -8.67 -7.81 -9.46
C HIS A 94 -7.71 -8.23 -10.57
N GLN A 95 -8.17 -8.25 -11.82
CA GLN A 95 -7.35 -8.53 -12.99
C GLN A 95 -6.24 -7.49 -13.19
N TRP A 96 -6.51 -6.23 -12.82
CA TRP A 96 -5.47 -5.20 -12.84
C TRP A 96 -4.30 -5.55 -11.91
N PHE A 97 -4.56 -6.00 -10.69
CA PHE A 97 -3.49 -6.44 -9.79
C PHE A 97 -2.80 -7.73 -10.24
N LEU A 98 -3.52 -8.66 -10.86
CA LEU A 98 -2.94 -9.91 -11.35
C LEU A 98 -2.02 -9.72 -12.55
N PHE A 99 -2.34 -8.80 -13.46
CA PHE A 99 -1.64 -8.69 -14.74
C PHE A 99 -1.40 -7.25 -15.20
N LEU A 100 -2.46 -6.46 -15.45
CA LEU A 100 -2.36 -5.20 -16.19
C LEU A 100 -1.51 -4.13 -15.47
N GLY A 101 -1.57 -4.09 -14.15
CA GLY A 101 -0.89 -3.12 -13.30
C GLY A 101 0.53 -3.49 -12.92
N GLN A 102 1.03 -4.69 -13.25
CA GLN A 102 2.32 -5.18 -12.75
C GLN A 102 3.49 -4.26 -13.12
N GLY A 103 3.50 -3.71 -14.34
CA GLY A 103 4.53 -2.77 -14.79
C GLY A 103 4.57 -1.52 -13.92
N PHE A 104 3.42 -0.87 -13.73
CA PHE A 104 3.31 0.33 -12.89
C PHE A 104 3.72 0.05 -11.44
N ILE A 105 3.28 -1.07 -10.86
CA ILE A 105 3.63 -1.45 -9.48
C ILE A 105 5.13 -1.64 -9.33
N ARG A 106 5.78 -2.32 -10.30
CA ARG A 106 7.23 -2.51 -10.31
C ARG A 106 7.98 -1.20 -10.41
N ASP A 107 7.54 -0.29 -11.27
CA ASP A 107 8.18 1.03 -11.46
C ASP A 107 8.11 1.90 -10.19
N LYS A 108 7.17 1.60 -9.28
CA LYS A 108 7.06 2.21 -7.95
C LYS A 108 7.86 1.47 -6.86
N ASN A 109 8.77 0.57 -7.25
CA ASN A 109 9.56 -0.28 -6.35
C ASN A 109 8.69 -1.12 -5.38
N MET A 110 7.56 -1.60 -5.90
CA MET A 110 6.63 -2.49 -5.20
C MET A 110 6.45 -3.81 -5.97
N ALA A 111 5.89 -4.79 -5.30
CA ALA A 111 5.46 -6.06 -5.90
C ALA A 111 4.17 -6.56 -5.27
N VAL A 112 3.30 -7.16 -6.07
CA VAL A 112 2.13 -7.89 -5.58
C VAL A 112 2.58 -9.20 -4.96
N VAL A 113 2.23 -9.43 -3.69
CA VAL A 113 2.54 -10.66 -2.96
C VAL A 113 1.40 -11.65 -3.12
N SER A 114 0.16 -11.17 -2.98
CA SER A 114 -1.03 -11.98 -3.17
C SER A 114 -2.23 -11.10 -3.51
N VAL A 115 -3.17 -11.70 -4.25
CA VAL A 115 -4.50 -11.15 -4.52
C VAL A 115 -5.49 -12.20 -4.03
N GLY A 116 -6.35 -11.83 -3.08
CA GLY A 116 -7.37 -12.72 -2.52
C GLY A 116 -8.49 -13.01 -3.51
N ASN A 117 -9.34 -13.97 -3.17
CA ASN A 117 -10.56 -14.25 -3.93
C ASN A 117 -11.53 -13.08 -3.82
N ILE A 118 -12.31 -12.86 -4.88
CA ILE A 118 -13.48 -11.99 -4.81
C ILE A 118 -14.53 -12.70 -3.96
N GLN A 119 -15.03 -12.00 -2.95
CA GLN A 119 -16.00 -12.51 -2.00
C GLN A 119 -17.22 -11.60 -1.99
N ASP A 120 -18.39 -12.20 -1.79
CA ASP A 120 -19.59 -11.47 -1.44
C ASP A 120 -19.42 -10.89 -0.03
N ARG A 121 -19.67 -9.59 0.09
CA ARG A 121 -19.62 -8.79 1.32
C ARG A 121 -20.92 -8.01 1.51
N THR A 122 -21.98 -8.40 0.79
CA THR A 122 -23.30 -7.78 0.83
C THR A 122 -23.85 -7.78 2.24
N THR A 123 -24.44 -6.66 2.63
CA THR A 123 -25.06 -6.50 3.95
C THR A 123 -26.54 -6.22 3.77
N PHE A 124 -27.38 -6.95 4.50
CA PHE A 124 -28.79 -6.64 4.60
C PHE A 124 -28.99 -5.51 5.63
N LEU A 125 -29.55 -4.41 5.19
CA LEU A 125 -30.04 -3.32 6.03
C LEU A 125 -31.51 -3.59 6.40
N VAL A 126 -32.16 -2.68 7.12
CA VAL A 126 -33.51 -2.91 7.67
C VAL A 126 -34.52 -3.30 6.58
N ASP A 127 -34.45 -2.67 5.42
CA ASP A 127 -35.38 -2.83 4.31
C ASP A 127 -34.71 -3.00 2.94
N GLU A 128 -33.39 -2.86 2.83
CA GLU A 128 -32.67 -2.92 1.57
C GLU A 128 -31.34 -3.70 1.66
N TYR A 129 -30.85 -4.17 0.51
CA TYR A 129 -29.53 -4.77 0.41
C TYR A 129 -28.50 -3.73 -0.04
N GLU A 130 -27.40 -3.66 0.71
CA GLU A 130 -26.19 -3.00 0.26
C GLU A 130 -25.30 -4.02 -0.46
N TYR A 131 -25.52 -4.17 -1.78
CA TYR A 131 -24.72 -5.08 -2.61
C TYR A 131 -23.25 -4.68 -2.60
N LYS A 132 -22.40 -5.65 -2.26
CA LYS A 132 -20.97 -5.40 -2.11
C LYS A 132 -20.15 -6.64 -2.43
N HIS A 133 -19.15 -6.49 -3.30
CA HIS A 133 -18.14 -7.53 -3.54
C HIS A 133 -16.75 -6.94 -3.28
N GLY A 134 -15.83 -7.76 -2.77
CA GLY A 134 -14.50 -7.26 -2.43
C GLY A 134 -13.44 -8.34 -2.32
N PHE A 135 -12.19 -7.90 -2.27
CA PHE A 135 -11.01 -8.75 -2.13
C PHE A 135 -9.88 -7.96 -1.49
N ASP A 136 -8.85 -8.67 -1.05
CA ASP A 136 -7.69 -8.08 -0.38
C ASP A 136 -6.44 -8.29 -1.22
N VAL A 137 -5.58 -7.26 -1.29
CA VAL A 137 -4.30 -7.30 -2.00
C VAL A 137 -3.20 -7.04 -1.00
N GLN A 138 -2.23 -7.96 -0.93
CA GLN A 138 -1.00 -7.75 -0.20
C GLN A 138 0.11 -7.29 -1.15
N LEU A 139 0.70 -6.15 -0.84
CA LEU A 139 1.82 -5.57 -1.56
C LEU A 139 3.08 -5.62 -0.70
N ARG A 140 4.23 -5.73 -1.32
CA ARG A 140 5.54 -5.55 -0.72
C ARG A 140 6.20 -4.30 -1.29
N ALA A 141 6.79 -3.49 -0.44
CA ALA A 141 7.58 -2.33 -0.82
C ALA A 141 8.94 -2.35 -0.13
N THR A 142 9.92 -1.68 -0.74
CA THR A 142 11.23 -1.44 -0.14
C THR A 142 11.27 -0.04 0.46
N SER A 143 11.76 0.07 1.69
CA SER A 143 12.04 1.35 2.35
C SER A 143 13.53 1.51 2.56
N GLU A 144 14.01 2.73 2.33
CA GLU A 144 15.38 3.12 2.63
C GLU A 144 15.35 4.24 3.68
N GLN A 145 16.25 4.15 4.65
CA GLN A 145 16.45 5.14 5.70
C GLN A 145 17.94 5.48 5.74
N ILE A 146 18.30 6.75 5.65
CA ILE A 146 19.69 7.20 5.70
C ILE A 146 19.84 8.06 6.96
N ARG A 147 20.90 7.82 7.73
CA ARG A 147 21.34 8.69 8.82
C ARG A 147 22.81 9.03 8.66
N GLN A 148 23.18 10.26 9.01
CA GLN A 148 24.57 10.65 9.15
C GLN A 148 25.08 10.17 10.51
N LEU A 149 26.28 9.60 10.55
CA LEU A 149 26.99 9.30 11.77
C LEU A 149 27.78 10.55 12.17
N ALA A 150 27.60 11.04 13.39
CA ALA A 150 28.47 12.06 13.95
C ALA A 150 29.87 11.47 14.14
N GLU A 151 30.91 12.25 13.87
CA GLU A 151 32.29 11.86 14.12
C GLU A 151 32.45 11.47 15.59
N THR A 152 33.02 10.28 15.82
CA THR A 152 33.38 9.80 17.15
C THR A 152 34.24 10.84 17.86
N ILE A 153 34.03 11.04 19.16
CA ILE A 153 34.91 11.88 20.00
C ILE A 153 36.33 11.34 19.89
N GLU A 154 37.18 12.02 19.12
CA GLU A 154 38.62 11.79 19.13
C GLU A 154 39.19 12.51 20.35
N THR A 155 39.87 11.73 21.21
CA THR A 155 40.65 12.15 22.38
C THR A 155 39.85 12.41 23.68
N ILE A 156 39.86 11.41 24.56
CA ILE A 156 39.76 11.65 26.02
C ILE A 156 41.15 12.07 26.48
N ASN A 157 41.34 13.34 26.81
CA ASN A 157 42.53 13.78 27.52
C ASN A 157 42.41 13.32 28.97
N ILE A 158 42.95 12.14 29.29
CA ILE A 158 43.14 11.72 30.67
C ILE A 158 44.33 12.53 31.18
N GLY A 159 44.06 13.71 31.73
CA GLY A 159 45.06 14.49 32.48
C GLY A 159 45.58 13.63 33.63
N GLY A 160 46.75 13.04 33.43
CA GLY A 160 47.39 12.13 34.36
C GLY A 160 48.85 12.48 34.56
N ILE A 161 49.08 13.23 35.65
CA ILE A 161 50.32 13.54 36.39
C ILE A 161 51.32 14.48 35.70
#